data_AF-A0A0F3N288-F1
#
_entry.id   AF-A0A0F3N288-F1
#
_cell.length_a   1.000
_cell.length_b   1.000
_cell.length_c   1.000
_cell.angle_alpha   90.00
_cell.angle_beta   90.00
_cell.angle_gamma   90.00
#
_symmetry.space_group_name_H-M   'P 1'
#
loop_
_entity.id
_entity.type
_entity.pdbx_description
1 polymer ?
#
loop_
_entity_poly.entity_id
_entity_poly.type
_entity_poly.pdbx_seq_one_letter_code
_entity_poly.pdbx_strand_id
1 'polypeptide(L)'
;MLWNGTRNFHVSDILGVEITAIDISKESIIYAEQNYGASNIQYIKSDLISFIKKTEEYDYIVSRHVLEHIEDGLNLALNLKYKKRLIVNVPFNEPEGNIHHLVNCITEKDFESYPNKEFFYKE
;
A
#
# COMPACT_ATOMS: atom_id res chain seq x y z
N MET A 1 -4.87 6.31 -0.53
CA MET A 1 -4.63 4.92 -0.05
C MET A 1 -3.97 4.12 -1.17
N LEU A 2 -3.03 3.21 -0.89
CA LEU A 2 -2.35 2.44 -1.95
C LEU A 2 -2.78 0.97 -1.83
N TRP A 3 -3.33 0.40 -2.89
CA TRP A 3 -4.19 -0.78 -2.82
C TRP A 3 -3.59 -1.94 -3.62
N ASN A 4 -3.71 -3.15 -3.08
CA ASN A 4 -3.64 -4.40 -3.82
C ASN A 4 -4.82 -5.25 -3.32
N GLY A 5 -5.91 -5.30 -4.10
CA GLY A 5 -6.99 -6.28 -3.97
C GLY A 5 -7.82 -6.26 -2.68
N THR A 6 -9.09 -5.85 -2.79
CA THR A 6 -10.29 -6.12 -1.96
C THR A 6 -10.28 -5.78 -0.45
N ARG A 7 -9.16 -5.93 0.25
CA ARG A 7 -9.12 -6.05 1.72
C ARG A 7 -9.25 -4.74 2.50
N ASN A 8 -9.25 -3.59 1.83
CA ASN A 8 -9.40 -2.28 2.46
C ASN A 8 -10.70 -1.58 2.04
N PHE A 9 -11.61 -2.26 1.32
CA PHE A 9 -12.87 -1.67 0.88
C PHE A 9 -13.68 -1.13 2.06
N HIS A 10 -13.74 -1.85 3.19
CA HIS A 10 -14.46 -1.43 4.41
C HIS A 10 -14.06 -0.06 4.97
N VAL A 11 -12.92 0.50 4.56
CA VAL A 11 -12.53 1.88 4.91
C VAL A 11 -13.50 2.90 4.30
N SER A 12 -14.20 2.57 3.21
CA SER A 12 -15.21 3.43 2.60
C SER A 12 -16.43 3.65 3.46
N ASP A 13 -16.69 2.75 4.42
CA ASP A 13 -17.84 2.84 5.34
C ASP A 13 -17.61 3.90 6.44
N ILE A 14 -16.39 4.42 6.56
CA ILE A 14 -16.05 5.47 7.52
C ILE A 14 -16.56 6.81 6.99
N LEU A 15 -17.40 7.47 7.78
CA LEU A 15 -17.99 8.76 7.44
C LEU A 15 -16.90 9.82 7.16
N GLY A 16 -17.01 10.48 6.01
CA GLY A 16 -16.15 11.61 5.62
C GLY A 16 -14.77 11.19 5.09
N VAL A 17 -14.54 9.90 4.85
CA VAL A 17 -13.30 9.44 4.20
C VAL A 17 -13.44 9.52 2.69
N GLU A 18 -12.42 10.07 2.04
CA GLU A 18 -12.22 10.01 0.59
C GLU A 18 -11.03 9.10 0.28
N ILE A 19 -11.21 8.19 -0.67
CA ILE A 19 -10.25 7.12 -0.96
C ILE A 19 -9.78 7.26 -2.39
N THR A 20 -8.50 7.59 -2.57
CA THR A 20 -7.79 7.22 -3.80
C THR A 20 -7.27 5.80 -3.63
N ALA A 21 -7.56 4.90 -4.58
CA ALA A 21 -7.01 3.55 -4.66
C ALA A 21 -6.25 3.41 -5.98
N ILE A 22 -5.00 2.93 -5.93
CA ILE A 22 -4.19 2.73 -7.13
C ILE A 22 -3.77 1.28 -7.27
N ASP A 23 -3.61 0.84 -8.52
CA ASP A 23 -3.00 -0.44 -8.88
C ASP A 23 -2.34 -0.30 -10.26
N ILE A 24 -1.26 -1.05 -10.50
CA ILE A 24 -0.58 -1.08 -11.80
C ILE A 24 -1.37 -1.92 -12.83
N SER A 25 -2.10 -2.95 -12.36
CA SER A 25 -2.91 -3.85 -13.19
C SER A 25 -4.25 -3.21 -13.53
N LYS A 26 -4.51 -3.10 -14.83
CA LYS A 26 -5.80 -2.61 -15.33
C LYS A 26 -6.94 -3.57 -14.98
N GLU A 27 -6.65 -4.87 -15.03
CA GLU A 27 -7.59 -5.94 -14.73
C GLU A 27 -8.01 -5.86 -13.25
N SER A 28 -7.06 -5.61 -12.36
CA SER A 28 -7.32 -5.43 -10.93
C SER A 28 -8.18 -4.20 -10.66
N ILE A 29 -7.93 -3.08 -11.36
CA ILE A 29 -8.78 -1.88 -11.28
C ILE A 29 -10.21 -2.16 -11.76
N ILE A 30 -10.38 -2.78 -12.94
CA ILE A 30 -11.71 -3.12 -13.46
C ILE A 30 -12.46 -4.03 -12.50
N TYR A 31 -11.79 -5.06 -11.98
CA TYR A 31 -12.38 -5.95 -11.00
C TYR A 31 -12.77 -5.19 -9.72
N ALA A 32 -11.94 -4.26 -9.25
CA ALA A 32 -12.24 -3.44 -8.08
C ALA A 32 -13.49 -2.59 -8.29
N GLU A 33 -13.56 -1.87 -9.41
CA GLU A 33 -14.69 -1.01 -9.75
C GLU A 33 -16.01 -1.80 -9.83
N GLN A 34 -15.97 -3.01 -10.38
CA GLN A 34 -17.14 -3.88 -10.55
C GLN A 34 -17.65 -4.50 -9.23
N ASN A 35 -16.76 -4.76 -8.28
CA ASN A 35 -17.08 -5.55 -7.08
C ASN A 35 -17.06 -4.72 -5.77
N TYR A 36 -16.41 -3.56 -5.78
CA TYR A 36 -16.11 -2.75 -4.59
C TYR A 36 -16.35 -1.25 -4.84
N GLY A 37 -17.40 -0.91 -5.58
CA GLY A 37 -17.78 0.48 -5.82
C GLY A 37 -18.33 1.16 -4.57
N ALA A 38 -17.82 2.35 -4.26
CA ALA A 38 -18.43 3.29 -3.33
C ALA A 38 -18.25 4.73 -3.84
N SER A 39 -19.16 5.63 -3.49
CA SER A 39 -19.17 7.01 -4.02
C SER A 39 -17.95 7.84 -3.61
N ASN A 40 -17.25 7.42 -2.56
CA ASN A 40 -16.06 8.05 -2.00
C ASN A 40 -14.75 7.30 -2.36
N ILE A 41 -14.78 6.44 -3.39
CA ILE A 41 -13.59 5.76 -3.90
C ILE A 41 -13.32 6.18 -5.34
N GLN A 42 -12.08 6.61 -5.59
CA GLN A 42 -11.53 6.81 -6.91
C GLN A 42 -10.46 5.75 -7.20
N TYR A 43 -10.71 4.91 -8.20
CA TYR A 43 -9.74 3.95 -8.70
C TYR A 43 -8.87 4.57 -9.79
N ILE A 44 -7.56 4.38 -9.69
CA ILE A 44 -6.58 4.93 -10.64
C ILE A 44 -5.60 3.83 -11.05
N LYS A 45 -5.54 3.54 -12.35
CA LYS A 45 -4.47 2.70 -12.90
C LYS A 45 -3.16 3.48 -12.90
N SER A 46 -2.24 3.15 -12.01
CA SER A 46 -0.90 3.77 -11.93
C SER A 46 0.08 2.86 -11.20
N ASP A 47 1.34 2.90 -11.60
CA ASP A 47 2.42 2.41 -10.74
C ASP A 47 2.68 3.39 -9.59
N LEU A 48 3.20 2.88 -8.48
CA LEU A 48 3.43 3.66 -7.27
C LEU A 48 4.46 4.77 -7.50
N ILE A 49 5.56 4.47 -8.18
CA ILE A 49 6.68 5.39 -8.37
C ILE A 49 6.25 6.63 -9.16
N SER A 50 5.45 6.45 -10.21
CA SER A 50 4.89 7.54 -11.00
C SER A 50 3.80 8.30 -10.25
N PHE A 51 2.99 7.60 -9.45
CA PHE A 51 1.90 8.20 -8.69
C PHE A 51 2.42 9.19 -7.65
N ILE A 52 3.43 8.78 -6.85
CA ILE A 52 3.93 9.59 -5.73
C ILE A 52 4.57 10.90 -6.18
N LYS A 53 5.09 10.95 -7.42
CA LYS A 53 5.67 12.17 -8.01
C LYS A 53 4.63 13.26 -8.28
N LYS A 54 3.36 12.86 -8.48
CA LYS A 54 2.25 13.74 -8.89
C LYS A 54 1.25 14.00 -7.78
N THR A 55 1.38 13.29 -6.67
CA THR A 55 0.37 13.30 -5.61
C THR A 55 0.72 14.29 -4.51
N GLU A 56 -0.34 14.81 -3.92
CA GLU A 56 -0.28 15.61 -2.70
C GLU A 56 -0.23 14.70 -1.46
N GLU A 57 -0.24 15.32 -0.29
CA GLU A 57 -0.21 14.62 0.99
C GLU A 57 -1.55 13.98 1.36
N TYR A 58 -1.52 12.77 1.93
CA TYR A 58 -2.69 12.07 2.46
C TYR A 58 -2.73 12.07 4.00
N ASP A 59 -3.91 12.01 4.63
CA ASP A 59 -3.95 11.78 6.08
C ASP A 59 -3.39 10.40 6.46
N TYR A 60 -3.83 9.38 5.73
CA TYR A 60 -3.45 8.00 5.93
C TYR A 60 -3.02 7.35 4.62
N ILE A 61 -1.96 6.57 4.69
CA ILE A 61 -1.56 5.67 3.61
C ILE A 61 -1.55 4.26 4.15
N VAL A 62 -2.25 3.38 3.44
CA VAL A 62 -2.21 1.94 3.66
C VAL A 62 -1.55 1.33 2.44
N SER A 63 -0.66 0.36 2.62
CA SER A 63 -0.04 -0.45 1.57
C SER A 63 0.04 -1.89 2.08
N ARG A 64 -0.44 -2.86 1.31
CA ARG A 64 -0.49 -4.26 1.74
C ARG A 64 -0.04 -5.19 0.64
N HIS A 65 1.02 -5.95 0.90
CA HIS A 65 1.62 -6.86 -0.05
C HIS A 65 1.94 -6.20 -1.39
N VAL A 66 2.74 -5.13 -1.33
CA VAL A 66 3.10 -4.27 -2.47
C VAL A 66 4.57 -3.93 -2.41
N LEU A 67 5.07 -3.52 -1.25
CA LEU A 67 6.43 -2.99 -1.15
C LEU A 67 7.50 -4.06 -1.42
N GLU A 68 7.20 -5.33 -1.16
CA GLU A 68 8.08 -6.46 -1.49
C GLU A 68 8.20 -6.71 -3.00
N HIS A 69 7.27 -6.19 -3.80
CA HIS A 69 7.27 -6.32 -5.27
C HIS A 69 7.93 -5.14 -5.97
N ILE A 70 8.41 -4.15 -5.22
CA ILE A 70 9.03 -2.93 -5.74
C ILE A 70 10.50 -2.94 -5.34
N GLU A 71 11.39 -2.74 -6.31
CA GLU A 71 12.81 -2.56 -6.04
C GLU A 71 12.98 -1.36 -5.10
N ASP A 72 13.67 -1.60 -3.98
CA ASP A 72 13.85 -0.60 -2.91
C ASP A 72 12.51 -0.07 -2.33
N GLY A 73 11.44 -0.87 -2.39
CA GLY A 73 10.08 -0.46 -2.02
C GLY A 73 9.94 0.02 -0.57
N LEU A 74 10.74 -0.52 0.35
CA LEU A 74 10.76 -0.07 1.75
C LEU A 74 11.37 1.33 1.90
N ASN A 75 12.41 1.68 1.16
CA ASN A 75 12.93 3.06 1.18
C ASN A 75 12.05 4.01 0.38
N LEU A 76 11.43 3.54 -0.71
CA LEU A 76 10.43 4.30 -1.46
C LEU A 76 9.29 4.78 -0.54
N ALA A 77 8.83 3.91 0.37
CA ALA A 77 7.74 4.22 1.28
C ALA A 77 8.08 5.34 2.31
N LEU A 78 9.36 5.59 2.59
CA LEU A 78 9.78 6.75 3.41
C LEU A 78 9.53 8.10 2.71
N ASN A 79 9.43 8.10 1.37
CA ASN A 79 9.16 9.31 0.58
C ASN A 79 7.67 9.59 0.39
N LEU A 80 6.80 8.76 0.95
CA LEU A 80 5.35 8.96 0.89
C LEU A 80 4.95 10.13 1.78
N LYS A 81 4.12 11.02 1.24
CA LYS A 81 3.64 12.20 1.97
C LYS A 81 2.37 11.85 2.75
N TYR A 82 2.47 11.77 4.07
CA TYR A 82 1.32 11.53 4.94
C TYR A 82 1.36 12.33 6.25
N LYS A 83 0.17 12.73 6.75
CA LYS A 83 0.04 13.52 7.99
C LYS A 83 -0.03 12.68 9.26
N LYS A 84 -0.76 11.56 9.24
CA LYS A 84 -1.11 10.82 10.45
C LYS A 84 -0.38 9.48 10.55
N ARG A 85 -0.65 8.55 9.64
CA ARG A 85 -0.03 7.21 9.70
C ARG A 85 0.21 6.61 8.31
N LEU A 86 1.34 5.94 8.19
CA LEU A 86 1.63 4.96 7.17
C LEU A 86 1.44 3.55 7.77
N ILE A 87 0.61 2.74 7.15
CA ILE A 87 0.31 1.36 7.54
C ILE A 87 0.79 0.46 6.41
N VAL A 88 1.80 -0.36 6.71
CA VAL A 88 2.40 -1.29 5.75
C VAL A 88 2.21 -2.72 6.22
N ASN A 89 1.91 -3.62 5.29
CA ASN A 89 1.85 -5.05 5.52
C ASN A 89 2.73 -5.74 4.49
N VAL A 90 3.77 -6.43 4.96
CA VAL A 90 4.76 -7.15 4.15
C VAL A 90 4.98 -8.56 4.72
N PRO A 91 5.48 -9.52 3.94
CA PRO A 91 5.87 -10.84 4.43
C PRO A 91 7.02 -10.74 5.43
N PHE A 92 6.82 -11.18 6.68
CA PHE A 92 7.84 -11.12 7.71
C PHE A 92 8.78 -12.33 7.64
N ASN A 93 10.08 -12.07 7.50
CA ASN A 93 11.16 -13.06 7.46
C ASN A 93 10.89 -14.22 6.48
N GLU A 94 10.20 -13.92 5.37
CA GLU A 94 9.92 -14.91 4.33
C GLU A 94 11.21 -15.19 3.55
N PRO A 95 11.62 -16.47 3.42
CA PRO A 95 12.79 -16.83 2.62
C PRO A 95 12.53 -16.58 1.13
N GLU A 96 13.61 -16.60 0.35
CA GLU A 96 13.50 -16.61 -1.11
C GLU A 96 12.67 -17.83 -1.60
N GLY A 97 11.84 -17.60 -2.62
CA GLY A 97 11.00 -18.65 -3.19
C GLY A 97 9.82 -18.12 -4.00
N ASN A 98 9.35 -16.91 -3.70
CA ASN A 98 8.38 -16.22 -4.54
C ASN A 98 9.10 -15.38 -5.60
N ILE A 99 8.99 -15.79 -6.87
CA ILE A 99 9.62 -15.10 -8.02
C ILE A 99 9.14 -13.66 -8.24
N HIS A 100 8.02 -13.28 -7.61
CA HIS A 100 7.47 -11.94 -7.69
C HIS A 100 7.98 -11.03 -6.57
N HIS A 101 8.60 -11.56 -5.52
CA HIS A 101 9.18 -10.75 -4.44
C HIS A 101 10.59 -10.33 -4.85
N LEU A 102 10.81 -9.01 -4.90
CA LEU A 102 12.12 -8.39 -5.12
C LEU A 102 12.83 -8.09 -3.81
N VAL A 103 12.09 -8.08 -2.70
CA VAL A 103 12.61 -7.91 -1.33
C VAL A 103 12.12 -9.08 -0.48
N ASN A 104 13.06 -9.84 0.08
CA ASN A 104 12.80 -10.98 0.97
C ASN A 104 13.49 -10.77 2.32
N CYS A 105 13.28 -11.72 3.24
CA CYS A 105 13.89 -11.68 4.57
C CYS A 105 13.62 -10.36 5.32
N ILE A 106 12.45 -9.74 5.09
CA ILE A 106 12.09 -8.46 5.68
C ILE A 106 11.88 -8.66 7.18
N THR A 107 12.64 -7.92 7.98
CA THR A 107 12.59 -7.92 9.44
C THR A 107 12.34 -6.52 9.99
N GLU A 108 12.29 -6.38 11.31
CA GLU A 108 12.16 -5.07 11.96
C GLU A 108 13.35 -4.14 11.65
N LYS A 109 14.53 -4.70 11.34
CA LYS A 109 15.74 -3.93 11.01
C LYS A 109 15.55 -3.09 9.74
N ASP A 110 14.80 -3.60 8.78
CA ASP A 110 14.50 -2.91 7.52
C ASP A 110 13.61 -1.67 7.72
N PHE A 111 13.01 -1.54 8.90
CA PHE A 111 12.21 -0.38 9.30
C PHE A 111 12.95 0.54 10.27
N GLU A 112 14.26 0.39 10.50
CA GLU A 112 14.99 1.20 11.48
C GLU A 112 14.83 2.71 11.24
N SER A 113 14.92 3.13 9.97
CA SER A 113 14.74 4.52 9.52
C SER A 113 13.32 5.06 9.64
N TYR A 114 12.32 4.22 9.92
CA TYR A 114 10.94 4.66 10.07
C TYR A 114 10.70 5.28 11.45
N PRO A 115 10.15 6.51 11.51
CA PRO A 115 9.81 7.16 12.77
C PRO A 115 8.55 6.54 13.38
N ASN A 116 8.47 6.51 14.71
CA ASN A 116 7.25 6.12 15.45
C ASN A 116 6.63 4.77 15.00
N LYS A 117 7.49 3.80 14.68
CA LYS A 117 7.09 2.47 14.19
C LYS A 117 6.49 1.59 15.28
N GLU A 118 5.43 0.90 14.93
CA GLU A 118 4.76 -0.11 15.76
C GLU A 118 4.60 -1.38 14.90
N PHE A 119 4.97 -2.53 15.46
CA PHE A 119 4.92 -3.81 14.74
C PHE A 119 3.72 -4.64 15.21
N PHE A 120 3.02 -5.21 14.24
CA PHE A 120 1.91 -6.14 14.46
C PHE A 120 2.16 -7.39 13.63
N TYR A 121 2.05 -8.55 14.27
CA TYR A 121 2.21 -9.84 13.61
C TYR A 121 0.84 -10.48 13.44
N LYS A 122 0.61 -11.07 12.27
CA LYS A 122 -0.59 -11.85 12.02
C LYS A 122 -0.35 -13.27 12.54
N GLU A 123 -1.21 -13.70 13.46
CA GLU A 123 -1.31 -15.10 13.90
C GLU A 123 -1.86 -16.02 12.80
#